data_AF-A0A6M1YTD1-F1
#
_entry.id   AF-A0A6M1YTD1-F1
#
_cell.length_a   1.000
_cell.length_b   1.000
_cell.length_c   1.000
_cell.angle_alpha   90.00
_cell.angle_beta   90.00
_cell.angle_gamma   90.00
#
_symmetry.space_group_name_H-M   'P 1'
#
loop_
_entity.id
_entity.type
_entity.pdbx_description
1 polymer ?
#
loop_
_entity_poly.entity_id
_entity_poly.type
_entity_poly.pdbx_seq_one_letter_code
_entity_poly.pdbx_strand_id
1 'polypeptide(L)'
;MLKIIDTKKKSAQNNMQMDQDLLENLKDQPILHFYDWKKDSITYGYFVDIEKFIDLKKTKKRDLNLAKRPTGGGIVFHIWDIAFSFLMPKGHKYFYL
;
A
#
# COMPACT_ATOMS: atom_id res chain seq x y z
N MET A 1 14.03 -1.56 18.31
CA MET A 1 14.78 -2.12 17.17
C MET A 1 13.84 -2.16 15.98
N LEU A 2 14.23 -1.71 14.79
CA LEU A 2 13.35 -1.73 13.61
C LEU A 2 13.24 -3.16 13.04
N LYS A 3 12.04 -3.63 12.71
CA LYS A 3 11.82 -4.85 11.93
C LYS A 3 11.69 -4.49 10.46
N ILE A 4 12.44 -5.16 9.59
CA ILE A 4 12.35 -4.97 8.13
C ILE A 4 11.69 -6.20 7.52
N ILE A 5 10.69 -5.99 6.66
CA ILE A 5 9.98 -7.05 5.95
C ILE A 5 10.04 -6.71 4.46
N ASP A 6 10.39 -7.68 3.62
CA ASP A 6 10.30 -7.56 2.16
C ASP A 6 9.43 -8.70 1.64
N THR A 7 8.24 -8.37 1.13
CA THR A 7 7.28 -9.38 0.65
C THR A 7 7.34 -9.63 -0.86
N LYS A 8 8.32 -9.01 -1.53
CA LYS A 8 8.54 -9.10 -2.99
C LYS A 8 7.30 -8.68 -3.77
N LYS A 9 7.11 -9.26 -4.95
CA LYS A 9 6.03 -8.91 -5.88
C LYS A 9 4.72 -9.57 -5.46
N LYS A 10 3.68 -8.78 -5.19
CA LYS A 10 2.29 -9.25 -5.02
C LYS A 10 1.31 -8.39 -5.80
N SER A 11 0.04 -8.80 -5.86
CA SER A 11 -1.02 -7.94 -6.40
C SER A 11 -1.19 -6.69 -5.53
N ALA A 12 -1.70 -5.62 -6.12
CA ALA A 12 -1.95 -4.38 -5.39
C ALA A 12 -2.84 -4.62 -4.16
N GLN A 13 -3.90 -5.42 -4.29
CA GLN A 13 -4.81 -5.73 -3.19
C GLN A 13 -4.11 -6.49 -2.06
N ASN A 14 -3.23 -7.45 -2.39
CA ASN A 14 -2.50 -8.21 -1.38
C ASN A 14 -1.47 -7.34 -0.64
N ASN A 15 -0.82 -6.40 -1.33
CA ASN A 15 0.07 -5.44 -0.69
C ASN A 15 -0.69 -4.55 0.30
N MET A 16 -1.86 -4.01 -0.10
CA MET A 16 -2.69 -3.19 0.78
C MET A 16 -3.24 -3.99 1.97
N GLN A 17 -3.65 -5.24 1.75
CA GLN A 17 -4.10 -6.12 2.84
C GLN A 17 -2.95 -6.44 3.80
N MET A 18 -1.75 -6.71 3.30
CA MET A 18 -0.57 -6.94 4.15
C MET A 18 -0.25 -5.72 5.02
N ASP A 19 -0.30 -4.51 4.45
CA ASP A 19 -0.08 -3.28 5.21
C ASP A 19 -1.15 -3.08 6.30
N GLN A 20 -2.42 -3.39 6.00
CA GLN A 20 -3.51 -3.36 6.97
C GLN A 20 -3.30 -4.38 8.10
N ASP A 21 -2.99 -5.63 7.76
CA ASP A 21 -2.77 -6.70 8.73
C ASP A 21 -1.57 -6.39 9.64
N LEU A 22 -0.48 -5.86 9.06
CA LEU A 22 0.69 -5.44 9.82
C LEU A 22 0.37 -4.29 10.78
N LEU A 23 -0.50 -3.36 10.38
CA LEU A 23 -0.93 -2.25 11.23
C LEU A 23 -1.81 -2.72 12.38
N GLU A 24 -2.79 -3.57 12.11
CA GLU A 24 -3.71 -4.12 13.12
C GLU A 24 -2.98 -4.97 14.16
N ASN A 25 -1.92 -5.66 13.76
CA ASN A 25 -1.12 -6.52 14.63
C ASN A 25 0.17 -5.85 15.14
N LEU A 26 0.32 -4.53 14.94
CA LEU A 26 1.52 -3.81 15.35
C LEU A 26 1.63 -3.77 16.88
N LYS A 27 2.73 -4.31 17.41
CA LYS A 27 3.09 -4.26 18.84
C LYS A 27 4.09 -3.13 19.09
N ASP A 28 5.00 -3.25 20.06
CA ASP A 28 5.94 -2.17 20.42
C ASP A 28 7.08 -1.94 19.42
N GLN A 29 7.23 -2.83 18.44
CA GLN A 29 8.32 -2.79 17.47
C GLN A 29 7.89 -2.12 16.16
N PRO A 30 8.54 -1.03 15.72
CA PRO A 30 8.28 -0.44 14.41
C PRO A 30 8.62 -1.41 13.27
N ILE A 31 7.90 -1.29 12.16
CA ILE A 31 8.05 -2.12 10.96
C ILE A 31 8.31 -1.23 9.76
N LEU A 32 9.31 -1.58 8.96
CA LEU A 32 9.50 -1.08 7.61
C LEU A 32 9.22 -2.22 6.62
N HIS A 33 8.13 -2.11 5.89
CA HIS A 33 7.67 -3.11 4.93
C HIS A 33 7.93 -2.61 3.51
N PHE A 34 8.75 -3.33 2.76
CA PHE A 34 9.00 -3.12 1.33
C PHE A 34 8.22 -4.12 0.49
N TYR A 35 7.71 -3.67 -0.65
CA TYR A 35 7.06 -4.53 -1.62
C TYR A 35 7.12 -3.95 -3.03
N ASP A 36 6.91 -4.84 -3.99
CA ASP A 36 6.88 -4.55 -5.41
C ASP A 36 5.56 -5.07 -6.00
N TRP A 37 5.30 -4.72 -7.25
CA TRP A 37 4.03 -4.96 -7.92
C TRP A 37 4.18 -6.15 -8.88
N LYS A 38 3.30 -7.14 -8.75
CA LYS A 38 3.28 -8.30 -9.63
C LYS A 38 2.93 -7.94 -11.08
N LYS A 39 2.16 -6.87 -11.25
CA LYS A 39 1.75 -6.27 -12.53
C LYS A 39 1.61 -4.75 -12.33
N ASP A 40 1.60 -4.01 -13.43
CA ASP A 40 1.21 -2.61 -13.45
C ASP A 40 -0.07 -2.40 -12.64
N SER A 41 -0.02 -1.48 -11.69
CA SER A 41 -1.03 -1.33 -10.64
C SER A 41 -1.47 0.13 -10.50
N ILE A 42 -2.70 0.33 -10.05
CA ILE A 42 -3.24 1.63 -9.66
C ILE A 42 -3.67 1.52 -8.21
N THR A 43 -3.11 2.36 -7.34
CA THR A 43 -3.66 2.53 -6.00
C THR A 43 -4.33 3.87 -5.84
N TYR A 44 -5.40 3.93 -5.05
CA TYR A 44 -6.15 5.16 -4.82
C TYR A 44 -6.51 5.34 -3.36
N GLY A 45 -6.58 6.59 -2.93
CA GLY A 45 -6.83 6.93 -1.53
C GLY A 45 -8.23 6.56 -1.06
N TYR A 46 -8.39 6.49 0.26
CA TYR A 46 -9.60 6.04 0.93
C TYR A 46 -10.88 6.81 0.53
N PHE A 47 -10.76 8.11 0.24
CA PHE A 47 -11.89 8.96 -0.12
C PHE A 47 -12.08 9.13 -1.63
N VAL A 48 -11.28 8.45 -2.46
CA VAL A 48 -11.35 8.59 -3.92
C VAL A 48 -12.44 7.67 -4.47
N ASP A 49 -13.40 8.27 -5.17
CA ASP A 49 -14.37 7.59 -6.02
C ASP A 49 -13.73 7.28 -7.38
N ILE A 50 -13.10 6.11 -7.47
CA ILE A 50 -12.20 5.77 -8.58
C ILE A 50 -12.90 5.73 -9.95
N GLU A 51 -14.20 5.41 -9.99
CA GLU A 51 -14.97 5.30 -11.22
C GLU A 51 -15.14 6.64 -11.95
N LYS A 52 -15.04 7.76 -11.22
CA LYS A 52 -15.07 9.11 -11.79
C LYS A 52 -13.76 9.50 -12.50
N PHE A 53 -12.66 8.81 -12.22
CA PHE A 53 -11.33 9.21 -12.69
C PHE A 53 -10.70 8.23 -13.67
N ILE A 54 -11.11 6.96 -13.66
CA ILE A 54 -10.56 5.94 -14.56
C ILE A 54 -11.65 5.10 -15.24
N ASP A 55 -11.36 4.73 -16.48
CA ASP A 55 -12.20 3.80 -17.25
C ASP A 55 -11.94 2.35 -16.77
N LEU A 56 -12.80 1.84 -15.90
CA LEU A 56 -12.68 0.48 -15.36
C LEU A 56 -12.65 -0.61 -16.44
N LYS A 57 -13.32 -0.39 -17.59
CA LYS A 57 -13.32 -1.36 -18.69
C LYS A 57 -11.94 -1.42 -19.35
N LYS A 58 -11.32 -0.26 -19.61
CA LYS A 58 -9.94 -0.20 -20.13
C LYS A 58 -8.93 -0.75 -19.14
N THR A 59 -9.09 -0.45 -17.86
CA THR A 59 -8.22 -0.95 -16.80
C THR A 59 -8.26 -2.48 -16.73
N LYS A 60 -9.46 -3.09 -16.78
CA LYS A 60 -9.63 -4.54 -16.86
C LYS A 60 -9.05 -5.13 -18.15
N LYS A 61 -9.28 -4.49 -19.30
CA LYS A 61 -8.73 -4.94 -20.60
C LYS A 61 -7.20 -4.93 -20.63
N ARG A 62 -6.57 -4.00 -19.91
CA ARG A 62 -5.12 -3.89 -19.77
C ARG A 62 -4.53 -4.74 -18.63
N ASP A 63 -5.36 -5.53 -17.93
CA ASP A 63 -4.92 -6.39 -16.84
C ASP A 63 -4.19 -5.63 -15.71
N LEU A 64 -4.58 -4.36 -15.50
CA LEU A 64 -4.07 -3.51 -14.43
C LEU A 64 -4.72 -3.90 -13.11
N ASN A 65 -3.92 -3.98 -12.05
CA ASN A 65 -4.42 -4.26 -10.70
C ASN A 65 -4.91 -2.96 -10.05
N LEU A 66 -6.04 -2.98 -9.34
CA LEU A 66 -6.54 -1.82 -8.59
C LEU A 66 -6.60 -2.16 -7.12
N ALA A 67 -6.14 -1.25 -6.27
CA ALA A 67 -6.35 -1.36 -4.83
C ALA A 67 -6.66 -0.01 -4.18
N LYS A 68 -7.59 -0.05 -3.23
CA LYS A 68 -7.88 1.08 -2.36
C LYS A 68 -6.92 1.06 -1.18
N ARG A 69 -6.28 2.19 -0.89
CA ARG A 69 -5.42 2.34 0.29
C ARG A 69 -6.27 2.65 1.52
N PRO A 70 -5.88 2.21 2.72
CA PRO A 70 -6.52 2.62 3.97
C PRO A 70 -6.20 4.08 4.34
N THR A 71 -5.25 4.71 3.64
CA THR A 71 -4.85 6.10 3.82
C THR A 71 -5.50 7.03 2.79
N GLY A 72 -5.45 8.34 3.04
CA GLY A 72 -5.93 9.35 2.10
C GLY A 72 -5.05 9.53 0.85
N GLY A 73 -5.08 10.74 0.29
CA GLY A 73 -4.34 11.10 -0.92
C GLY A 73 -5.04 10.69 -2.22
N GLY A 74 -4.35 10.88 -3.34
CA GLY A 74 -4.90 10.73 -4.69
C GLY A 74 -4.71 9.34 -5.31
N ILE A 75 -4.62 9.32 -6.64
CA ILE A 75 -4.42 8.13 -7.47
C ILE A 75 -2.94 8.04 -7.86
N VAL A 76 -2.35 6.85 -7.77
CA VAL A 76 -0.96 6.58 -8.14
C VAL A 76 -0.91 5.39 -9.09
N PHE A 77 -0.15 5.53 -10.17
CA PHE A 77 0.17 4.45 -11.10
C PHE A 77 1.53 3.87 -10.73
N HIS A 78 1.58 2.56 -10.61
CA HIS A 78 2.76 1.80 -10.24
C HIS A 78 3.21 0.95 -11.42
N ILE A 79 4.33 1.31 -12.02
CA ILE A 79 4.83 0.73 -13.29
C ILE A 79 6.31 0.32 -13.14
N TRP A 80 7.11 1.20 -12.56
CA TRP A 80 8.57 1.03 -12.41
C TRP A 80 9.07 1.44 -11.01
N ASP A 81 8.16 1.51 -10.04
CA ASP A 81 8.45 1.93 -8.68
C ASP A 81 8.43 0.75 -7.70
N ILE A 82 9.18 0.92 -6.62
CA ILE A 82 9.07 0.12 -5.40
C ILE A 82 8.27 0.95 -4.39
N ALA A 83 7.46 0.27 -3.58
CA ALA A 83 6.71 0.92 -2.52
C ALA A 83 7.16 0.41 -1.14
N PHE A 84 6.90 1.24 -0.13
CA PHE A 84 7.14 0.89 1.25
C PHE A 84 6.06 1.46 2.16
N SER A 85 5.89 0.81 3.31
CA SER A 85 5.08 1.27 4.42
C SER A 85 5.92 1.28 5.69
N PHE A 86 5.88 2.39 6.41
CA PHE A 86 6.51 2.51 7.72
C PHE A 86 5.43 2.57 8.80
N LEU A 87 5.43 1.58 9.67
CA LEU A 87 4.45 1.43 10.74
C LEU A 87 5.15 1.66 12.07
N MET A 88 4.69 2.65 12.83
CA MET A 88 5.25 2.95 14.14
C MET A 88 4.17 3.07 15.21
N PRO A 89 4.34 2.41 16.38
CA PRO A 89 3.40 2.54 17.48
C PRO A 89 3.41 3.96 18.04
N LYS A 90 2.23 4.50 18.35
CA LYS A 90 2.09 5.84 18.95
C LYS A 90 2.86 6.00 20.27
N GLY A 91 3.01 4.91 21.03
CA GLY A 91 3.77 4.90 22.29
C GLY A 91 5.29 4.76 22.13
N HIS A 92 5.80 4.60 20.91
CA HIS A 92 7.24 4.46 20.68
C HIS A 92 7.96 5.79 20.97
N LYS A 93 9.11 5.74 21.65
CA LYS A 93 9.84 6.93 22.12
C LYS A 93 10.23 7.95 21.04
N TYR A 94 10.26 7.54 19.77
CA TYR A 94 10.59 8.40 18.63
C TYR A 94 9.35 8.89 17.84
N PHE A 95 8.12 8.68 18.33
CA PHE A 95 6.89 8.98 17.55
C PHE A 95 6.62 10.46 17.34
N TYR A 96 7.06 11.32 18.26
CA TYR A 96 6.89 12.76 18.18
C TYR A 96 8.21 13.51 18.03
N LEU A 97 9.30 12.78 17.78
CA LEU A 97 10.60 13.35 17.48
C LEU A 97 10.67 13.65 15.98
#